data_AF-A0A7S2EBQ8-F1
#
_entry.id   AF-A0A7S2EBQ8-F1
#
_cell.length_a   1.000
_cell.length_b   1.000
_cell.length_c   1.000
_cell.angle_alpha   90.00
_cell.angle_beta   90.00
_cell.angle_gamma   90.00
#
_symmetry.space_group_name_H-M   'P 1'
#
loop_
_entity.id
_entity.type
_entity.pdbx_description
1 polymer ?
#
loop_
_entity_poly.entity_id
_entity_poly.type
_entity_poly.pdbx_seq_one_letter_code
_entity_poly.pdbx_strand_id
1 'polypeptide(L)'
;PRRVSLTPGIHKYVIIEARKKRKEDDSPQTAKSPKSKPLRFVRSASPSECGGPYHADVASSLVKELTSLGYDVTVVGGGRIDYNEYAPHAHVYGFSYGFGKGDH
;
A
#
# COMPACT_ATOMS: atom_id res chain seq x y z
N PRO A 1 -1.66 -8.15 8.05
CA PRO A 1 -2.17 -6.85 7.56
C PRO A 1 -3.60 -6.85 6.96
N ARG A 2 -4.43 -5.89 7.40
CA ARG A 2 -5.72 -5.56 6.77
C ARG A 2 -5.50 -4.99 5.36
N ARG A 3 -6.38 -5.34 4.41
CA ARG A 3 -6.31 -4.88 3.00
C ARG A 3 -6.55 -3.38 2.86
N VAL A 4 -7.46 -2.83 3.64
CA VAL A 4 -7.80 -1.40 3.62
C VAL A 4 -7.78 -0.91 5.06
N SER A 5 -7.09 0.21 5.29
CA SER A 5 -7.02 0.90 6.57
C SER A 5 -7.07 2.39 6.34
N LEU A 6 -8.12 3.05 6.80
CA LEU A 6 -8.36 4.47 6.58
C LEU A 6 -8.52 5.20 7.91
N THR A 7 -7.83 6.32 8.07
CA THR A 7 -8.06 7.27 9.16
C THR A 7 -9.12 8.30 8.72
N PRO A 8 -10.14 8.60 9.55
CA PRO A 8 -11.09 9.67 9.28
C PRO A 8 -10.43 11.04 9.09
N GLY A 9 -10.98 11.83 8.17
CA GLY A 9 -10.49 13.15 7.75
C GLY A 9 -9.81 13.14 6.38
N ILE A 10 -9.17 14.27 6.06
CA ILE A 10 -8.47 14.50 4.79
C ILE A 10 -6.99 14.19 4.97
N HIS A 11 -6.57 13.01 4.53
CA HIS A 11 -5.21 12.52 4.73
C HIS A 11 -4.57 12.04 3.43
N LYS A 12 -3.25 11.83 3.47
CA LYS A 12 -2.54 11.18 2.39
C LYS A 12 -2.81 9.68 2.43
N TYR A 13 -2.94 9.07 1.25
CA TYR A 13 -3.06 7.62 1.12
C TYR A 13 -2.02 7.06 0.15
N VAL A 14 -1.72 5.77 0.31
CA VAL A 14 -0.84 4.99 -0.57
C VAL A 14 -1.49 3.68 -0.99
N ILE A 15 -1.16 3.22 -2.19
CA ILE A 15 -1.49 1.89 -2.70
C ILE A 15 -0.22 1.05 -2.69
N ILE A 16 -0.28 -0.12 -2.05
CA ILE A 16 0.85 -1.03 -1.89
C ILE A 16 0.50 -2.37 -2.53
N GLU A 17 1.40 -2.87 -3.37
CA GLU A 17 1.35 -4.22 -3.92
C GLU A 17 2.35 -5.11 -3.22
N ALA A 18 1.92 -6.31 -2.83
CA ALA A 18 2.76 -7.31 -2.19
C ALA A 18 2.72 -8.65 -2.95
N ARG A 19 3.87 -9.25 -3.17
CA ARG A 19 4.06 -10.56 -3.83
C ARG A 19 4.82 -11.48 -2.90
N LYS A 20 4.42 -12.74 -2.78
CA LYS A 20 5.14 -13.70 -1.93
C LYS A 20 6.52 -13.98 -2.53
N LYS A 21 7.60 -13.83 -1.75
CA LYS A 21 8.94 -14.23 -2.20
C LYS A 21 8.94 -15.73 -2.50
N ARG A 22 9.44 -16.13 -3.67
CA ARG A 22 9.75 -17.54 -3.95
C ARG A 22 11.00 -17.89 -3.14
N LYS A 23 11.04 -19.07 -2.53
CA LYS A 23 12.28 -19.54 -1.88
C LYS A 23 13.36 -19.72 -2.95
N GLU A 24 14.58 -19.34 -2.62
CA GLU A 24 15.76 -19.33 -3.51
C GLU A 24 16.37 -20.73 -3.73
N ASP A 25 15.72 -21.79 -3.22
CA ASP A 25 16.20 -23.18 -3.23
C ASP A 25 15.49 -24.04 -4.29
N ASP A 26 15.01 -23.43 -5.39
CA ASP A 26 14.43 -24.16 -6.51
C ASP A 26 15.31 -23.93 -7.74
N SER A 27 16.07 -24.96 -8.08
CA SER A 27 16.99 -25.01 -9.23
C SER A 27 16.27 -24.64 -10.54
N PRO A 28 16.99 -24.16 -11.58
CA PRO A 28 16.36 -23.60 -12.76
C PRO A 28 15.83 -24.71 -13.67
N GLN A 29 14.62 -25.21 -13.42
CA GLN A 29 13.92 -26.01 -14.41
C GLN A 29 12.40 -25.94 -14.25
N THR A 30 11.77 -25.39 -15.28
CA THR A 30 10.39 -25.65 -15.71
C THR A 30 9.28 -25.36 -14.70
N ALA A 31 8.75 -24.13 -14.70
CA ALA A 31 7.31 -23.91 -14.78
C ALA A 31 6.99 -22.42 -15.02
N LYS A 32 6.38 -22.14 -16.18
CA LYS A 32 5.56 -20.94 -16.41
C LYS A 32 4.29 -21.03 -15.55
N SER A 33 4.44 -21.08 -14.22
CA SER A 33 3.31 -20.92 -13.31
C SER A 33 2.89 -19.46 -13.37
N PRO A 34 1.58 -19.15 -13.55
CA PRO A 34 1.13 -17.77 -13.66
C PRO A 34 1.61 -17.02 -12.43
N LYS A 35 2.34 -15.90 -12.63
CA LYS A 35 2.71 -15.00 -11.53
C LYS A 35 1.41 -14.71 -10.78
N SER A 36 1.29 -15.21 -9.54
CA SER A 36 0.08 -14.98 -8.75
C SER A 36 -0.19 -13.48 -8.70
N LYS A 37 -1.45 -13.09 -8.88
CA LYS A 37 -1.84 -11.66 -8.86
C LYS A 37 -1.34 -11.04 -7.54
N PRO A 38 -0.74 -9.84 -7.58
CA PRO A 38 -0.24 -9.19 -6.38
C PRO A 38 -1.39 -8.91 -5.42
N LEU A 39 -1.10 -8.95 -4.13
CA LEU A 39 -2.03 -8.50 -3.11
C LEU A 39 -1.97 -6.97 -3.05
N ARG A 40 -3.08 -6.30 -3.36
CA ARG A 40 -3.21 -4.84 -3.15
C ARG A 40 -3.66 -4.50 -1.74
N PHE A 41 -3.08 -3.44 -1.20
CA PHE A 41 -3.37 -2.82 0.08
C PHE A 41 -3.54 -1.31 -0.09
N VAL A 42 -4.44 -0.70 0.68
CA VAL A 42 -4.67 0.75 0.73
C VAL A 42 -4.53 1.22 2.16
N ARG A 43 -3.69 2.24 2.38
CA ARG A 43 -3.50 2.83 3.70
C ARG A 43 -3.59 4.34 3.64
N SER A 44 -4.36 4.92 4.56
CA SER A 44 -4.38 6.34 4.89
C SER A 44 -4.04 6.51 6.37
N ALA A 45 -3.33 7.57 6.72
CA ALA A 45 -2.97 7.90 8.10
C ALA A 45 -2.75 9.40 8.27
N SER A 46 -3.10 9.91 9.45
CA SER A 46 -2.75 11.27 9.87
C SER A 46 -1.24 11.38 10.15
N PRO A 47 -0.65 12.59 10.10
CA PRO A 47 0.76 12.78 10.40
C PRO A 47 1.18 12.28 11.79
N SER A 48 0.28 12.38 12.77
CA SER A 48 0.52 11.89 14.14
C SER A 48 0.57 10.37 14.23
N GLU A 49 -0.21 9.65 13.41
CA GLU A 49 -0.23 8.18 13.39
C GLU A 49 0.95 7.56 12.63
N CYS A 50 1.43 8.22 11.58
CA CYS A 50 2.53 7.72 10.75
C CYS A 50 3.88 8.38 11.03
N GLY A 51 3.93 9.40 11.90
CA GLY A 51 5.16 10.06 12.33
C GLY A 51 5.68 11.12 11.37
N GLY A 52 4.88 11.54 10.38
CA GLY A 52 5.29 12.56 9.42
C GLY A 52 4.22 12.89 8.37
N PRO A 53 4.39 13.99 7.65
CA PRO A 53 3.35 14.49 6.75
C PRO A 53 3.42 13.88 5.34
N TYR A 54 4.30 12.93 5.02
CA TYR A 54 4.56 12.46 3.66
C TYR A 54 3.96 11.08 3.35
N HIS A 55 3.80 10.78 2.05
CA HIS A 55 3.34 9.46 1.60
C HIS A 55 4.28 8.32 2.03
N ALA A 56 5.58 8.59 2.12
CA ALA A 56 6.56 7.63 2.61
C ALA A 56 6.30 7.25 4.08
N ASP A 57 5.90 8.21 4.91
CA ASP A 57 5.56 7.98 6.32
C ASP A 57 4.33 7.06 6.43
N VAL A 58 3.28 7.35 5.64
CA VAL A 58 2.07 6.52 5.57
C VAL A 58 2.38 5.07 5.14
N ALA A 59 3.32 4.88 4.20
CA ALA A 59 3.72 3.56 3.71
C ALA A 59 4.60 2.77 4.69
N SER A 60 5.46 3.46 5.46
CA SER A 60 6.59 2.90 6.21
C SER A 60 6.21 1.70 7.08
N SER A 61 5.19 1.83 7.92
CA SER A 61 4.77 0.77 8.85
C SER A 61 4.26 -0.48 8.13
N LEU A 62 3.42 -0.29 7.10
CA LEU A 62 2.84 -1.40 6.35
C LEU A 62 3.88 -2.10 5.47
N VAL A 63 4.81 -1.35 4.88
CA VAL A 63 5.93 -1.92 4.12
C VAL A 63 6.82 -2.79 5.01
N LYS A 64 7.14 -2.32 6.23
CA LYS A 64 7.91 -3.10 7.21
C LYS A 64 7.19 -4.38 7.62
N GLU A 65 5.88 -4.30 7.93
CA GLU A 65 5.06 -5.48 8.28
C GLU A 65 5.01 -6.49 7.13
N LEU A 66 4.73 -6.05 5.90
CA LEU A 66 4.66 -6.95 4.75
C LEU A 66 6.02 -7.60 4.44
N THR A 67 7.11 -6.83 4.57
CA THR A 67 8.45 -7.34 4.34
C THR A 67 8.85 -8.39 5.37
N SER A 68 8.51 -8.19 6.66
CA SER A 68 8.78 -9.17 7.73
C SER A 68 7.97 -10.46 7.57
N LEU A 69 6.81 -10.38 6.92
CA LEU A 69 5.99 -11.54 6.53
C LEU A 69 6.49 -12.25 5.26
N GLY A 70 7.64 -11.84 4.69
CA GLY A 70 8.25 -12.50 3.54
C GLY A 70 7.65 -12.08 2.18
N TYR A 71 6.99 -10.93 2.12
CA TYR A 71 6.57 -10.36 0.84
C TYR A 71 7.66 -9.48 0.22
N ASP A 72 7.70 -9.46 -1.11
CA ASP A 72 8.26 -8.39 -1.90
C ASP A 72 7.20 -7.31 -2.08
N VAL A 73 7.56 -6.06 -1.82
CA VAL A 73 6.61 -4.96 -1.58
C VAL A 73 6.95 -3.77 -2.45
N THR A 74 5.94 -3.20 -3.10
CA THR A 74 6.10 -2.00 -3.94
C THR A 74 4.98 -1.02 -3.63
N VAL A 75 5.34 0.25 -3.41
CA VAL A 75 4.36 1.35 -3.34
C VAL A 75 4.09 1.79 -4.77
N VAL A 76 2.88 1.56 -5.28
CA VAL A 76 2.54 1.75 -6.71
C VAL A 76 1.83 3.07 -7.00
N GLY A 77 1.58 3.87 -5.95
CA GLY A 77 1.01 5.20 -6.10
C GLY A 77 0.42 5.73 -4.81
N GLY A 78 -0.10 6.95 -4.87
CA GLY A 78 -0.81 7.57 -3.77
C GLY A 78 -1.52 8.84 -4.18
N GLY A 79 -2.03 9.56 -3.18
CA GLY A 79 -2.76 10.81 -3.34
C GLY A 79 -3.32 11.28 -2.01
N ARG A 80 -4.51 11.86 -2.03
CA ARG A 80 -5.30 12.23 -0.86
C ARG A 80 -6.63 11.49 -0.87
N ILE A 81 -7.13 11.24 0.32
CA ILE A 81 -8.47 10.72 0.55
C ILE A 81 -9.16 11.57 1.60
N ASP A 82 -10.37 12.02 1.29
CA ASP A 82 -11.32 12.57 2.25
C ASP A 82 -12.25 11.44 2.67
N TYR A 83 -12.06 10.94 3.89
CA TYR A 83 -12.80 9.81 4.43
C TYR A 83 -13.56 10.23 5.68
N ASN A 84 -14.88 10.04 5.66
CA ASN A 84 -15.74 10.20 6.82
C ASN A 84 -16.39 8.84 7.10
N GLU A 85 -16.19 8.29 8.29
CA GLU A 85 -16.71 6.97 8.69
C GLU A 85 -18.25 6.89 8.76
N TYR A 86 -18.92 8.04 8.86
CA TYR A 86 -20.38 8.14 8.84
C TYR A 86 -20.95 8.43 7.45
N ALA A 87 -20.09 8.73 6.46
CA ALA A 87 -20.52 8.97 5.09
C ALA A 87 -20.52 7.65 4.29
N PRO A 88 -21.43 7.49 3.32
CA PRO A 88 -21.49 6.28 2.49
C PRO A 88 -20.37 6.19 1.45
N HIS A 89 -19.56 7.24 1.28
CA HIS A 89 -18.49 7.32 0.29
C HIS A 89 -17.27 8.06 0.83
N ALA A 90 -16.12 7.78 0.21
CA ALA A 90 -14.87 8.52 0.41
C ALA A 90 -14.45 9.14 -0.92
N HIS A 91 -13.86 10.33 -0.88
CA HIS A 91 -13.39 11.03 -2.08
C HIS A 91 -11.87 10.87 -2.21
N VAL A 92 -11.43 10.20 -3.27
CA VAL A 92 -10.00 9.93 -3.56
C VAL A 92 -9.53 10.82 -4.71
N TYR A 93 -8.40 11.52 -4.54
CA TYR A 93 -7.93 12.50 -5.53
C TYR A 93 -6.42 12.78 -5.41
N GLY A 94 -5.87 13.49 -6.41
CA GLY A 94 -4.48 13.94 -6.41
C GLY A 94 -3.45 12.86 -6.73
N PHE A 95 -2.19 13.10 -6.35
CA PHE A 95 -1.05 12.20 -6.60
C PHE A 95 0.00 12.27 -5.48
N SER A 96 0.92 11.30 -5.46
CA SER A 96 2.13 11.33 -4.62
C SER A 96 3.32 11.86 -5.42
N TYR A 97 4.07 12.83 -4.86
CA TYR A 97 5.32 13.32 -5.49
C TYR A 97 6.40 12.22 -5.58
N GLY A 98 6.43 11.28 -4.63
CA GLY A 98 7.44 10.21 -4.60
C GLY A 98 7.01 8.91 -5.29
N PHE A 99 5.70 8.68 -5.44
CA PHE A 99 5.17 7.40 -5.94
C PHE A 99 4.25 7.55 -7.15
N GLY A 100 3.99 8.77 -7.61
CA GLY A 100 3.06 9.03 -8.70
C GLY A 100 1.58 8.95 -8.31
N LYS A 101 0.72 9.03 -9.32
CA LYS A 101 -0.74 8.95 -9.17
C LYS A 101 -1.15 7.50 -8.90
N GLY A 102 -1.89 7.26 -7.84
CA GLY A 102 -2.51 5.94 -7.61
C GLY A 102 -3.60 5.64 -8.65
N ASP A 103 -3.75 4.38 -9.00
CA ASP A 103 -4.90 3.85 -9.76
C ASP A 103 -6.12 3.82 -8.84
N HIS A 104 -6.87 4.93 -8.81
CA HIS A 104 -8.02 5.19 -7.94
C HIS A 104 -9.30 5.42 -8.74
#